data_AF-A0A9D4ZAB6-F1
#
_entry.id   AF-A0A9D4ZAB6-F1
#
_cell.length_a   1.000
_cell.length_b   1.000
_cell.length_c   1.000
_cell.angle_alpha   90.00
_cell.angle_beta   90.00
_cell.angle_gamma   90.00
#
_symmetry.space_group_name_H-M   'P 1'
#
loop_
_entity.id
_entity.type
_entity.pdbx_description
1 polymer ?
#
loop_
_entity_poly.entity_id
_entity_poly.type
_entity_poly.pdbx_seq_one_letter_code
_entity_poly.pdbx_strand_id
1 'polypeptide(L)' 'MASCLEATQDEDVEPSEACCSKVVEMGAYPDCLCGCVTYPLARLVGVNPAIALSIPKRCNLEARPIGYQCAGGSLP' A
#
# COMPACT_ATOMS: atom_id res chain seq x y z
N MET A 1 4.77 6.65 -4.48
CA MET A 1 5.12 5.22 -4.38
C MET A 1 6.62 4.97 -4.30
N ALA A 2 7.49 5.74 -4.97
CA ALA A 2 8.95 5.61 -4.78
C ALA A 2 9.36 5.73 -3.29
N SER A 3 8.77 6.68 -2.55
CA SER A 3 8.94 6.83 -1.10
C SER A 3 8.38 5.69 -0.25
N CYS A 4 7.57 4.81 -0.83
CA CYS A 4 7.02 3.61 -0.16
C CYS A 4 7.78 2.34 -0.55
N LEU A 5 8.71 2.41 -1.50
CA LEU A 5 9.25 1.21 -2.16
C LEU A 5 9.91 0.26 -1.15
N GLU A 6 10.71 0.79 -0.23
CA GLU A 6 11.36 0.00 0.83
C GLU A 6 10.32 -0.63 1.76
N ALA A 7 9.37 0.17 2.26
CA ALA A 7 8.30 -0.30 3.13
C ALA A 7 7.32 -1.28 2.43
N THR A 8 7.29 -1.30 1.09
CA THR A 8 6.49 -2.26 0.31
C THR A 8 7.24 -3.55 -0.05
N GLN A 9 8.57 -3.55 0.12
CA GLN A 9 9.42 -4.72 -0.04
C GLN A 9 9.59 -5.45 1.29
N ASP A 10 9.58 -4.70 2.40
CA ASP A 10 9.91 -5.20 3.73
C ASP A 10 8.88 -4.72 4.77
N GLU A 11 8.31 -5.68 5.50
CA GLU A 11 7.29 -5.44 6.52
C GLU A 11 7.84 -4.85 7.82
N ASP A 12 9.15 -4.93 8.03
CA ASP A 12 9.84 -4.33 9.18
C ASP A 12 10.24 -2.88 8.91
N VAL A 13 10.35 -2.46 7.65
CA VAL A 13 10.79 -1.09 7.28
C VAL A 13 9.67 -0.09 7.40
N GLU A 14 9.71 0.76 8.42
CA GLU A 14 8.65 1.74 8.70
C GLU A 14 8.44 2.71 7.52
N PRO A 15 7.18 2.93 7.08
CA PRO A 15 6.91 3.83 5.98
C PRO A 15 7.26 5.27 6.35
N SER A 16 7.95 5.95 5.43
CA SER A 16 8.23 7.39 5.58
C SER A 16 6.95 8.22 5.66
N GLU A 17 6.98 9.36 6.33
CA GLU A 17 5.84 10.29 6.41
C GLU A 17 5.32 10.72 5.02
N ALA A 18 6.23 10.92 4.06
CA ALA A 18 5.90 11.21 2.66
C ALA A 18 5.21 10.04 1.95
N CYS A 19 5.55 8.79 2.31
CA CYS A 19 4.81 7.62 1.85
C CYS A 19 3.40 7.64 2.43
N CYS A 20 3.28 7.77 3.76
CA CYS A 20 2.00 7.75 4.43
C CYS A 20 1.05 8.83 3.91
N SER A 21 1.52 10.07 3.74
CA SER A 21 0.71 11.16 3.16
C SER A 21 0.14 10.82 1.79
N LYS A 22 0.92 10.14 0.93
CA LYS A 22 0.44 9.69 -0.38
C LYS A 22 -0.54 8.53 -0.28
N VAL A 23 -0.34 7.63 0.70
CA VAL A 23 -1.26 6.52 0.94
C VAL A 23 -2.58 7.03 1.54
N VAL A 24 -2.58 8.08 2.38
CA VAL A 24 -3.81 8.79 2.83
C VAL A 24 -4.58 9.28 1.61
N GLU A 25 -3.90 10.02 0.73
CA GLU A 25 -4.49 10.63 -0.47
C GLU A 25 -5.09 9.56 -1.41
N MET A 26 -4.40 8.42 -1.53
CA MET A 26 -4.86 7.29 -2.33
C MET A 26 -5.91 6.42 -1.63
N GLY A 27 -6.01 6.48 -0.30
CA GLY A 27 -7.03 5.77 0.48
C GLY A 27 -8.45 6.24 0.16
N ALA A 28 -8.60 7.47 -0.35
CA ALA A 28 -9.85 7.98 -0.90
C ALA A 28 -10.24 7.30 -2.24
N TYR A 29 -9.29 6.65 -2.92
CA TYR A 29 -9.46 5.99 -4.22
C TYR A 29 -8.93 4.55 -4.17
N PRO A 30 -9.64 3.66 -3.48
CA PRO A 30 -9.11 2.33 -3.16
C PRO A 30 -8.90 1.44 -4.40
N ASP A 31 -9.63 1.64 -5.49
CA ASP A 31 -9.38 0.99 -6.79
C ASP A 31 -8.01 1.36 -7.40
N CYS A 32 -7.65 2.64 -7.35
CA CYS A 32 -6.36 3.13 -7.85
C CYS A 32 -5.19 2.56 -7.03
N LEU A 33 -5.37 2.51 -5.71
CA LEU A 33 -4.39 1.95 -4.78
C LEU A 33 -4.16 0.46 -5.08
N CYS A 34 -5.27 -0.26 -5.27
CA CYS A 34 -5.24 -1.67 -5.63
C CYS A 34 -4.57 -1.94 -6.97
N GLY A 35 -4.95 -1.17 -7.99
CA GLY A 35 -4.38 -1.24 -9.33
C GLY A 35 -2.87 -1.01 -9.29
N CYS A 36 -2.40 -0.06 -8.50
CA CYS A 36 -0.97 0.26 -8.48
C CYS A 36 -0.12 -0.82 -7.79
N VAL A 37 -0.64 -1.46 -6.74
CA VAL A 37 0.04 -2.57 -6.05
C VAL A 37 0.00 -3.86 -6.89
N THR A 38 -1.08 -4.09 -7.62
CA THR A 38 -1.24 -5.26 -8.50
C THR A 38 -0.61 -5.08 -9.88
N TYR A 39 -0.21 -3.86 -10.24
CA TYR A 39 0.35 -3.56 -11.55
C TYR A 39 1.66 -4.33 -11.79
N PRO A 40 1.89 -4.89 -12.99
CA PRO A 40 3.09 -5.67 -13.28
C PRO A 40 4.41 -4.92 -13.04
N LEU A 41 4.45 -3.58 -13.26
CA LEU A 41 5.66 -2.81 -12.96
C LEU A 41 5.98 -2.78 -11.46
N ALA A 42 4.99 -2.83 -10.57
CA ALA A 42 5.24 -2.86 -9.14
C ALA A 42 6.03 -4.12 -8.75
N ARG A 43 5.63 -5.29 -9.30
CA ARG A 43 6.36 -6.54 -9.09
C ARG A 43 7.77 -6.52 -9.68
N LEU A 44 7.96 -5.87 -10.82
CA LEU A 44 9.27 -5.74 -11.46
C LEU A 44 10.27 -4.91 -10.64
N VAL A 45 9.79 -3.97 -9.84
CA VAL A 45 10.63 -3.17 -8.93
C VAL A 45 10.70 -3.76 -7.51
N GLY A 46 10.23 -5.00 -7.30
CA GLY A 46 10.33 -5.73 -6.04
C GLY A 46 9.16 -5.54 -5.06
N VAL A 47 8.12 -4.79 -5.42
CA VAL A 47 6.96 -4.58 -4.52
C VAL A 47 6.29 -5.91 -4.20
N ASN A 48 6.16 -6.21 -2.91
CA ASN A 48 5.36 -7.32 -2.43
C ASN A 48 3.92 -6.84 -2.18
N PRO A 49 2.92 -7.37 -2.90
CA PRO A 49 1.52 -6.94 -2.74
C PRO A 49 1.00 -7.09 -1.31
N ALA A 50 1.38 -8.17 -0.61
CA ALA A 50 0.91 -8.39 0.75
C ALA A 50 1.45 -7.34 1.72
N ILE A 51 2.74 -7.00 1.60
CA ILE A 51 3.39 -5.98 2.42
C ILE A 51 2.88 -4.60 2.05
N ALA A 52 2.72 -4.30 0.76
CA ALA A 52 2.17 -3.03 0.28
C ALA A 52 0.74 -2.78 0.77
N LEU A 53 -0.10 -3.83 0.84
CA LEU A 53 -1.44 -3.75 1.43
C LEU A 53 -1.40 -3.58 2.96
N SER A 54 -0.29 -3.89 3.63
CA SER A 54 -0.14 -3.60 5.07
C SER A 54 0.25 -2.13 5.34
N ILE A 55 0.76 -1.40 4.35
CA ILE A 55 1.20 0.01 4.51
C ILE A 55 0.12 0.91 5.13
N PRO A 56 -1.16 0.88 4.67
CA PRO A 56 -2.21 1.70 5.28
C PRO A 56 -2.35 1.50 6.80
N LYS A 57 -2.18 0.26 7.26
CA LYS A 57 -2.25 -0.10 8.68
C LYS A 57 -1.02 0.43 9.43
N ARG A 58 0.17 0.33 8.84
CA ARG A 58 1.44 0.81 9.41
C ARG A 58 1.51 2.33 9.48
N CYS A 59 0.88 3.02 8.53
CA CYS A 59 0.70 4.48 8.51
C CYS A 59 -0.42 4.97 9.44
N ASN A 60 -1.08 4.08 10.20
CA ASN A 60 -2.21 4.40 11.08
C ASN A 60 -3.34 5.19 10.38
N LEU A 61 -3.69 4.81 9.15
CA LEU A 61 -4.77 5.46 8.41
C LEU A 61 -6.13 5.11 9.03
N GLU A 62 -6.65 6.01 9.86
CA GLU A 62 -7.94 5.90 10.54
C GLU A 62 -9.13 5.90 9.54
N ALA A 63 -8.94 6.44 8.33
CA ALA A 63 -9.87 6.35 7.21
C ALA A 63 -9.73 5.00 6.49
N ARG A 64 -9.91 3.92 7.24
CA ARG A 64 -9.70 2.55 6.78
C ARG A 64 -10.96 2.08 6.06
N PRO A 65 -10.95 1.81 4.74
CA PRO A 65 -11.97 0.95 4.15
C PRO A 65 -11.68 -0.47 4.65
N ILE A 66 -12.06 -0.75 5.90
CA ILE A 66 -11.96 -2.07 6.52
C ILE A 66 -12.77 -3.02 5.65
N GLY A 67 -12.09 -3.98 4.99
CA GLY A 67 -12.71 -4.92 4.06
C GLY A 67 -12.55 -4.59 2.57
N TYR A 68 -11.69 -3.65 2.16
CA TYR A 68 -11.43 -3.43 0.74
C TYR A 68 -10.67 -4.62 0.13
N GLN A 69 -11.37 -5.40 -0.68
CA GLN A 69 -10.84 -6.57 -1.35
C GLN A 69 -10.13 -6.15 -2.63
N CYS A 70 -8.81 -6.13 -2.58
CA CYS A 70 -8.02 -6.14 -3.79
C CYS A 70 -8.13 -7.50 -4.48
N ALA A 71 -8.16 -7.54 -5.82
CA ALA A 71 -8.29 -8.76 -6.62
C ALA A 71 -7.12 -9.78 -6.48
N GLY A 72 -6.32 -9.68 -5.41
CA GLY A 72 -5.29 -10.63 -5.01
C GLY A 72 -5.09 -10.76 -3.48
N GLY A 73 -5.99 -10.21 -2.64
CA GLY A 73 -5.91 -10.33 -1.18
C GLY A 73 -6.64 -9.20 -0.45
N SER A 74 -7.38 -9.54 0.61
CA SER A 74 -8.13 -8.59 1.45
C SER A 74 -7.20 -7.71 2.26
N LEU A 75 -7.46 -6.40 2.31
CA LEU A 75 -6.87 -5.50 3.30
C LEU A 75 -7.42 -5.87 4.68
N PRO A 76 -6.57 -6.30 5.66
CA PRO A 76 -7.02 -6.56 7.02
C PRO A 76 -7.32 -5.27 7.77
#